data_AF-A0A3A9AAU8-F1
#
_entry.id   AF-A0A3A9AAU8-F1
#
_cell.length_a   1.000
_cell.length_b   1.000
_cell.length_c   1.000
_cell.angle_alpha   90.00
_cell.angle_beta   90.00
_cell.angle_gamma   90.00
#
_symmetry.space_group_name_H-M   'P 1'
#
loop_
_entity.id
_entity.type
_entity.pdbx_description
1 polymer ?
#
loop_
_entity_poly.entity_id
_entity_poly.type
_entity_poly.pdbx_seq_one_letter_code
_entity_poly.pdbx_strand_id
1 'polypeptide(L)'
;MMKNECSVVQDVLPLYLENMVSEGTTVFVKEHLENCSDCAAEFERLKSGRQIDEAAPQREHDTDVITAVKKKIAKKIFKIVAVVCLVFAVLFCAVLFYTGISYPVTKESISLSTKTDSEYTYIILETKAGKSLFFESKTEDILNDHNEVCGRRIVLYNVQYHNSFTKNTSSMSWGKPLNDEKPYLEVIVELENDTLQISNAE
;
A
#
# COMPACT_ATOMS: atom_id res chain seq x y z
N MET A 1 69.98 3.14 -42.04
CA MET A 1 69.16 2.70 -40.89
C MET A 1 68.76 1.26 -41.07
N MET A 2 68.67 0.52 -39.97
CA MET A 2 68.52 -0.92 -39.89
C MET A 2 67.08 -1.32 -40.27
N LYS A 3 66.90 -2.12 -41.33
CA LYS A 3 65.55 -2.55 -41.81
C LYS A 3 64.72 -3.27 -40.74
N ASN A 4 65.39 -3.94 -39.81
CA ASN A 4 64.77 -4.64 -38.68
C ASN A 4 64.14 -3.68 -37.66
N GLU A 5 64.70 -2.50 -37.44
CA GLU A 5 64.14 -1.51 -36.50
C GLU A 5 62.85 -0.88 -37.04
N CYS A 6 62.81 -0.62 -38.35
CA CYS A 6 61.62 -0.08 -39.01
C CYS A 6 60.43 -1.03 -38.90
N SER A 7 60.63 -2.34 -39.05
CA SER A 7 59.57 -3.34 -38.89
C SER A 7 58.97 -3.32 -37.49
N VAL A 8 59.82 -3.24 -36.45
CA VAL A 8 59.37 -3.18 -35.06
C VAL A 8 58.59 -1.89 -34.80
N VAL A 9 59.07 -0.76 -35.31
CA VAL A 9 58.40 0.55 -35.14
C VAL A 9 57.04 0.58 -35.83
N GLN A 10 56.92 0.00 -37.03
CA GLN A 10 55.65 -0.09 -37.76
C GLN A 10 54.61 -0.95 -37.01
N ASP A 11 55.04 -2.06 -36.39
CA ASP A 11 54.15 -2.94 -35.64
C ASP A 11 53.59 -2.28 -34.37
N VAL A 12 54.39 -1.46 -33.69
CA VAL A 12 53.96 -0.75 -32.46
C VAL A 12 53.31 0.60 -32.72
N LEU A 13 53.34 1.09 -33.96
CA LEU A 13 52.87 2.43 -34.34
C LEU A 13 51.38 2.67 -34.02
N PRO A 14 50.46 1.70 -34.23
CA PRO A 14 49.06 1.86 -33.83
C PRO A 14 48.90 2.04 -32.31
N LEU A 15 49.68 1.28 -31.51
CA LEU A 15 49.66 1.36 -30.05
C LEU A 15 50.28 2.66 -29.55
N TYR A 16 51.34 3.13 -30.21
CA TYR A 16 51.96 4.43 -29.94
C TYR A 16 50.97 5.58 -30.18
N LEU A 17 50.20 5.53 -31.27
CA LEU A 17 49.13 6.49 -31.57
C LEU A 17 48.00 6.47 -30.53
N GLU A 18 47.83 5.37 -29.79
CA GLU A 18 46.85 5.23 -28.69
C GLU A 18 47.45 5.56 -27.31
N ASN A 19 48.72 5.99 -27.24
CA ASN A 19 49.47 6.16 -26.00
C ASN A 19 49.46 4.90 -25.10
N MET A 20 49.38 3.71 -25.70
CA MET A 20 49.33 2.43 -24.99
C MET A 20 50.69 1.70 -24.96
N VAL A 21 51.79 2.42 -25.16
CA VAL A 21 53.15 1.87 -25.08
C VAL A 21 53.86 2.37 -23.82
N SER A 22 54.83 1.59 -23.34
CA SER A 22 55.64 1.99 -22.18
C SER A 22 56.50 3.22 -22.47
N GLU A 23 56.87 4.00 -21.45
CA GLU A 23 57.70 5.20 -21.62
C GLU A 23 59.02 4.94 -22.36
N GLY A 24 59.68 3.81 -22.08
CA GLY A 24 60.90 3.41 -22.79
C GLY A 24 60.66 3.15 -24.28
N THR A 25 59.51 2.57 -24.64
CA THR A 25 59.10 2.37 -26.03
C THR A 25 58.71 3.69 -26.70
N THR A 26 58.08 4.62 -25.96
CA THR A 26 57.71 5.96 -26.46
C THR A 26 58.94 6.74 -26.91
N VAL A 27 60.00 6.75 -26.09
CA VAL A 27 61.25 7.46 -26.41
C VAL A 27 61.91 6.85 -27.65
N PHE A 28 62.00 5.51 -27.70
CA PHE A 28 62.57 4.79 -28.84
C PHE A 28 61.82 5.05 -30.16
N VAL A 29 60.49 4.95 -30.15
CA VAL A 29 59.67 5.21 -31.35
C VAL A 29 59.79 6.67 -31.78
N LYS A 30 59.80 7.62 -30.84
CA LYS A 30 59.95 9.04 -31.14
C LYS A 30 61.30 9.35 -31.82
N GLU A 31 62.39 8.86 -31.24
CA GLU A 31 63.74 9.03 -31.81
C GLU A 31 63.86 8.40 -33.20
N HIS A 32 63.19 7.27 -33.42
CA HIS A 32 63.15 6.63 -34.73
C HIS A 32 62.34 7.41 -35.77
N LEU A 33 61.20 7.99 -35.38
CA LEU A 33 60.38 8.83 -36.28
C LEU A 33 61.10 10.13 -36.67
N GLU A 34 61.93 10.69 -35.79
CA GLU A 34 62.75 11.87 -36.09
C GLU A 34 63.86 11.58 -37.10
N ASN A 35 64.39 10.35 -37.09
CA ASN A 35 65.53 9.97 -37.92
C ASN A 35 65.15 9.16 -39.19
N CYS A 36 63.92 8.64 -39.29
CA CYS A 36 63.45 7.81 -40.41
C CYS A 36 62.18 8.39 -41.08
N SER A 37 62.34 8.89 -42.32
CA SER A 37 61.25 9.47 -43.11
C SER A 37 60.13 8.48 -43.45
N ASP A 38 60.48 7.22 -43.67
CA ASP A 38 59.52 6.19 -44.10
C ASP A 38 58.55 5.83 -42.97
N CYS A 39 59.06 5.70 -41.74
CA CYS A 39 58.24 5.46 -40.55
C CYS A 39 57.38 6.70 -40.19
N ALA A 40 57.90 7.91 -40.39
CA ALA A 40 57.15 9.15 -40.18
C ALA A 40 55.96 9.29 -41.15
N ALA A 41 56.14 8.94 -42.42
CA ALA A 41 55.08 8.95 -43.41
C ALA A 41 53.96 7.95 -43.07
N GLU A 42 54.32 6.76 -42.58
CA GLU A 42 53.36 5.75 -42.14
C GLU A 42 52.56 6.20 -40.90
N PHE A 43 53.21 6.88 -39.95
CA PHE A 43 52.55 7.44 -38.77
C PHE A 43 51.48 8.47 -39.14
N GLU A 44 51.79 9.40 -40.03
CA GLU A 44 50.82 10.40 -40.50
C GLU A 44 49.68 9.78 -41.33
N ARG A 45 49.94 8.69 -42.05
CA ARG A 45 48.89 7.90 -42.73
C ARG A 45 47.91 7.26 -41.74
N LEU A 46 48.41 6.67 -40.65
CA LEU A 46 47.56 6.09 -39.59
C LEU A 46 46.77 7.17 -38.85
N LYS A 47 47.40 8.30 -38.55
CA LYS A 47 46.77 9.45 -37.88
C LYS A 47 45.67 10.10 -38.72
N SER A 48 45.88 10.23 -40.03
CA SER A 48 44.87 10.76 -40.96
C SER A 48 43.72 9.76 -41.19
N GLY A 49 43.99 8.46 -41.22
CA GLY A 49 42.96 7.42 -41.25
C GLY A 49 42.00 7.48 -40.05
N ARG A 50 42.52 7.72 -38.85
CA ARG A 50 41.70 7.85 -37.62
C ARG A 50 40.78 9.07 -37.62
N GLN A 51 41.20 10.20 -38.20
CA GLN A 51 40.33 11.39 -38.26
C GLN A 51 39.05 11.16 -39.08
N ILE A 52 39.04 10.16 -39.98
CA ILE A 52 37.86 9.79 -40.76
C ILE A 52 36.86 9.01 -39.90
N ASP A 53 37.34 8.21 -38.93
CA ASP A 53 36.49 7.40 -38.04
C ASP A 53 35.94 8.19 -36.83
N GLU A 54 36.58 9.30 -36.43
CA GLU A 54 36.04 10.24 -35.43
C GLU A 54 34.92 11.14 -35.96
N ALA A 55 34.70 11.16 -37.29
CA ALA A 55 33.59 11.89 -37.92
C ALA A 55 32.29 11.06 -38.00
N ALA A 56 32.00 10.24 -36.98
CA ALA A 56 30.68 9.64 -36.84
C ALA A 56 29.65 10.74 -36.49
N PRO A 57 28.53 10.86 -37.24
CA PRO A 57 27.52 11.86 -36.95
C PRO A 57 26.84 11.54 -35.60
N GLN A 58 26.93 12.51 -34.69
CA GLN A 58 26.10 12.75 -33.50
C GLN A 58 25.12 11.63 -33.09
N ARG A 59 25.50 10.91 -32.03
CA ARG A 59 24.60 10.21 -31.10
C ARG A 59 23.77 11.18 -30.24
N GLU A 60 23.27 12.27 -30.81
CA GLU A 60 22.39 13.23 -30.13
C GLU A 60 20.92 13.10 -30.57
N HIS A 61 20.66 12.56 -31.77
CA HIS A 61 19.30 12.45 -32.28
C HIS A 61 18.53 11.23 -31.70
N ASP A 62 19.22 10.15 -31.34
CA ASP A 62 18.57 8.93 -30.83
C ASP A 62 18.06 9.05 -29.38
N THR A 63 18.73 9.83 -28.53
CA THR A 63 18.30 10.08 -27.14
C THR A 63 17.02 10.91 -27.08
N ASP A 64 16.88 11.91 -27.95
CA ASP A 64 15.70 12.78 -28.04
C ASP A 64 14.47 12.05 -28.59
N VAL A 65 14.63 11.17 -29.58
CA VAL A 65 13.53 10.35 -30.10
C VAL A 65 13.05 9.35 -29.05
N ILE A 66 13.97 8.69 -28.33
CA ILE A 66 13.61 7.71 -27.29
C ILE A 66 12.93 8.40 -26.10
N THR A 67 13.40 9.57 -25.67
CA THR A 67 12.73 10.34 -24.58
C THR A 67 11.39 10.91 -25.03
N ALA A 68 11.23 11.35 -26.27
CA ALA A 68 9.96 11.81 -26.80
C ALA A 68 8.90 10.68 -26.86
N VAL A 69 9.30 9.47 -27.25
CA VAL A 69 8.42 8.28 -27.26
C VAL A 69 8.05 7.86 -25.83
N LYS A 70 9.04 7.79 -24.91
CA LYS A 70 8.79 7.51 -23.48
C LYS A 70 7.84 8.52 -22.86
N LYS A 71 7.97 9.82 -23.17
CA LYS A 71 7.10 10.90 -22.67
C LYS A 71 5.67 10.79 -23.23
N LYS A 72 5.50 10.35 -24.48
CA LYS A 72 4.18 10.08 -25.07
C LYS A 72 3.50 8.86 -24.42
N ILE A 73 4.24 7.78 -24.17
CA ILE A 73 3.74 6.57 -23.50
C ILE A 73 3.41 6.89 -22.03
N ALA A 74 4.30 7.57 -21.31
CA ALA A 74 4.08 7.99 -19.93
C ALA A 74 2.86 8.89 -19.78
N LYS A 75 2.62 9.83 -20.72
CA LYS A 75 1.38 10.64 -20.73
C LYS A 75 0.12 9.79 -20.93
N LYS A 76 0.17 8.74 -21.76
CA LYS A 76 -0.97 7.82 -21.95
C LYS A 76 -1.22 6.98 -20.70
N ILE A 77 -0.17 6.42 -20.11
CA ILE A 77 -0.25 5.65 -18.85
C ILE A 77 -0.75 6.55 -17.73
N PHE A 78 -0.22 7.77 -17.59
CA PHE A 78 -0.66 8.72 -16.56
C PHE A 78 -2.15 9.07 -16.69
N LYS A 79 -2.67 9.23 -17.92
CA LYS A 79 -4.11 9.42 -18.14
C LYS A 79 -4.93 8.20 -17.70
N ILE A 80 -4.49 6.98 -18.03
CA ILE A 80 -5.18 5.75 -17.64
C ILE A 80 -5.14 5.59 -16.12
N VAL A 81 -3.97 5.75 -15.50
CA VAL A 81 -3.80 5.69 -14.05
C VAL A 81 -4.64 6.76 -13.36
N ALA A 82 -4.66 7.99 -13.86
CA ALA A 82 -5.50 9.05 -13.32
C ALA A 82 -6.99 8.70 -13.37
N VAL A 83 -7.48 8.15 -14.48
CA VAL A 83 -8.88 7.69 -14.59
C VAL A 83 -9.16 6.55 -13.61
N VAL A 84 -8.27 5.56 -13.51
CA VAL A 84 -8.42 4.43 -12.58
C VAL A 84 -8.42 4.92 -11.14
N CYS A 85 -7.48 5.79 -10.75
CA CYS A 85 -7.43 6.40 -9.43
C CYS A 85 -8.69 7.20 -9.12
N LEU A 86 -9.25 7.92 -10.11
CA LEU A 86 -10.48 8.68 -9.93
C LEU A 86 -11.68 7.75 -9.69
N VAL A 87 -11.79 6.65 -10.44
CA VAL A 87 -12.82 5.62 -10.20
C VAL A 87 -12.67 5.01 -8.81
N PHE A 88 -11.45 4.65 -8.40
CA PHE A 88 -11.19 4.13 -7.05
C PHE A 88 -11.55 5.15 -5.96
N ALA A 89 -11.20 6.42 -6.13
CA ALA A 89 -11.56 7.48 -5.19
C ALA A 89 -13.08 7.61 -5.05
N VAL A 90 -13.82 7.58 -6.17
CA VAL A 90 -15.29 7.61 -6.14
C VAL A 90 -15.88 6.41 -5.43
N LEU A 91 -15.40 5.20 -5.72
CA LEU A 91 -15.86 3.97 -5.06
C LEU A 91 -15.54 3.99 -3.56
N PHE A 92 -14.34 4.43 -3.19
CA PHE A 92 -13.92 4.55 -1.80
C PHE A 92 -14.79 5.54 -1.04
N CYS A 93 -15.04 6.72 -1.60
CA CYS A 93 -15.98 7.68 -1.03
C CYS A 93 -17.38 7.09 -0.88
N ALA A 94 -17.89 6.38 -1.90
CA ALA A 94 -19.20 5.74 -1.83
C ALA A 94 -19.29 4.70 -0.70
N VAL A 95 -18.24 3.91 -0.49
CA VAL A 95 -18.15 2.96 0.63
C VAL A 95 -18.17 3.69 1.97
N LEU A 96 -17.37 4.75 2.13
CA LEU A 96 -17.33 5.54 3.36
C LEU A 96 -18.67 6.19 3.67
N PHE A 97 -19.35 6.76 2.66
CA PHE A 97 -20.70 7.30 2.84
C PHE A 97 -21.69 6.20 3.21
N TYR A 98 -21.64 5.04 2.54
CA TYR A 98 -22.54 3.93 2.83
C TYR A 98 -22.41 3.45 4.27
N THR A 99 -21.19 3.22 4.77
CA THR A 99 -20.96 2.74 6.15
C THR A 99 -21.04 3.86 7.20
N GLY A 100 -20.77 5.11 6.81
CA GLY A 100 -20.71 6.25 7.71
C GLY A 100 -22.07 6.86 8.08
N ILE A 101 -23.10 6.65 7.25
CA ILE A 101 -24.45 7.12 7.59
C ILE A 101 -25.00 6.29 8.75
N SER A 102 -25.29 6.97 9.86
CA SER A 102 -26.01 6.40 10.98
C SER A 102 -27.53 6.59 10.83
N TYR A 103 -28.29 5.62 11.31
CA TYR A 103 -29.75 5.64 11.33
C TYR A 103 -30.24 5.36 12.76
N PRO A 104 -31.32 6.02 13.20
CA PRO A 104 -31.90 5.74 14.50
C PRO A 104 -32.47 4.31 14.55
N VAL A 105 -32.32 3.67 15.70
CA VAL A 105 -32.81 2.31 15.95
C VAL A 105 -34.23 2.38 16.49
N THR A 106 -35.12 1.62 15.88
CA THR A 106 -36.53 1.51 16.29
C THR A 106 -36.82 0.15 16.90
N LYS A 107 -37.88 0.05 17.69
CA LYS A 107 -38.29 -1.20 18.35
C LYS A 107 -38.51 -2.37 17.40
N GLU A 108 -38.98 -2.11 16.19
CA GLU A 108 -39.19 -3.16 15.16
C GLU A 108 -37.89 -3.65 14.51
N SER A 109 -36.77 -3.02 14.82
CA SER A 109 -35.48 -3.28 14.17
C SER A 109 -34.53 -4.13 15.00
N ILE A 110 -34.78 -4.20 16.31
CA ILE A 110 -34.05 -5.04 17.27
C ILE A 110 -35.03 -5.93 18.02
N SER A 111 -34.57 -7.09 18.47
CA SER A 111 -35.34 -8.00 19.30
C SER A 111 -34.57 -8.32 20.56
N LEU A 112 -35.24 -8.31 21.71
CA LEU A 112 -34.72 -8.84 22.96
C LEU A 112 -35.47 -10.12 23.28
N SER A 113 -34.70 -11.16 23.61
CA SER A 113 -35.24 -12.48 23.96
C SER A 113 -34.42 -13.11 25.07
N THR A 114 -34.98 -14.11 25.74
CA THR A 114 -34.28 -14.89 26.76
C THR A 114 -34.11 -16.31 26.25
N LYS A 115 -32.91 -16.88 26.44
CA LYS A 115 -32.60 -18.27 26.12
C LYS A 115 -31.93 -18.92 27.33
N THR A 116 -32.42 -20.08 27.74
CA THR A 116 -31.81 -20.88 28.80
C THR A 116 -31.25 -22.18 28.23
N ASP A 117 -30.03 -22.50 28.62
CA ASP A 117 -29.35 -23.77 28.35
C ASP A 117 -29.13 -24.54 29.67
N SER A 118 -28.49 -25.71 29.64
CA SER A 118 -28.31 -26.57 30.81
C SER A 118 -27.57 -25.92 31.99
N GLU A 119 -26.76 -24.89 31.73
CA GLU A 119 -25.92 -24.24 32.75
C GLU A 119 -26.14 -22.73 32.88
N TYR A 120 -26.75 -22.07 31.90
CA TYR A 120 -26.82 -20.60 31.81
C TYR A 120 -28.17 -20.10 31.32
N THR A 121 -28.56 -18.91 31.78
CA THR A 121 -29.65 -18.11 31.18
C THR A 121 -29.08 -16.85 30.55
N TYR A 122 -29.41 -16.62 29.29
CA TYR A 122 -28.94 -15.52 28.46
C TYR A 122 -30.08 -14.60 28.07
N ILE A 123 -29.84 -13.29 28.17
CA ILE A 123 -30.60 -12.27 27.45
C ILE A 123 -29.88 -12.05 26.12
N ILE A 124 -30.59 -12.16 25.00
CA ILE A 124 -30.07 -12.03 23.65
C ILE A 124 -30.71 -10.82 22.98
N LEU A 125 -29.88 -9.90 22.50
CA LEU A 125 -30.23 -8.80 21.61
C LEU A 125 -29.90 -9.21 20.16
N GLU A 126 -30.90 -9.29 19.31
CA GLU A 126 -30.74 -9.58 17.88
C GLU A 126 -31.00 -8.34 17.03
N THR A 127 -30.26 -8.24 15.93
CA THR A 127 -30.31 -7.11 14.99
C THR A 127 -30.66 -7.59 13.57
N LYS A 128 -31.24 -6.69 12.76
CA LYS A 128 -31.50 -6.98 11.33
C LYS A 128 -30.20 -7.25 10.56
N ALA A 129 -30.26 -8.17 9.60
CA ALA A 129 -29.16 -8.47 8.69
C ALA A 129 -28.72 -7.22 7.89
N GLY A 130 -27.43 -7.10 7.60
CA GLY A 130 -26.89 -5.95 6.86
C GLY A 130 -26.69 -4.68 7.68
N LYS A 131 -26.93 -4.72 8.99
CA LYS A 131 -26.75 -3.58 9.90
C LYS A 131 -25.76 -3.92 11.00
N SER A 132 -24.92 -2.95 11.36
CA SER A 132 -24.08 -2.99 12.55
C SER A 132 -24.64 -2.04 13.60
N LEU A 133 -24.80 -2.55 14.82
CA LEU A 133 -25.32 -1.78 15.94
C LEU A 133 -24.17 -1.11 16.69
N PHE A 134 -24.28 0.20 16.87
CA PHE A 134 -23.41 1.00 17.74
C PHE A 134 -24.24 1.51 18.90
N PHE A 135 -23.65 1.49 20.09
CA PHE A 135 -24.29 1.97 21.29
C PHE A 135 -23.21 2.30 22.32
N GLU A 136 -23.56 3.17 23.25
CA GLU A 136 -22.86 3.33 24.50
C GLU A 136 -23.55 2.48 25.57
N SER A 137 -22.80 2.07 26.59
CA SER A 137 -23.35 1.23 27.65
C SER A 137 -22.90 1.72 29.02
N LYS A 138 -23.81 1.58 29.99
CA LYS A 138 -23.51 1.74 31.41
C LYS A 138 -24.00 0.51 32.17
N THR A 139 -23.27 0.17 33.23
CA THR A 139 -23.60 -0.96 34.10
C THR A 139 -23.75 -0.45 35.51
N GLU A 140 -24.88 -0.78 36.14
CA GLU A 140 -25.23 -0.36 37.50
C GLU A 140 -25.53 -1.61 38.35
N ASP A 141 -25.09 -1.60 39.60
CA ASP A 141 -25.48 -2.62 40.56
C ASP A 141 -26.89 -2.31 41.08
N ILE A 142 -27.73 -3.34 41.21
CA ILE A 142 -29.05 -3.22 41.83
C ILE A 142 -28.93 -3.71 43.26
N LEU A 143 -29.44 -2.94 44.20
CA LEU A 143 -29.40 -3.23 45.62
C LEU A 143 -30.77 -3.75 46.10
N ASN A 144 -30.77 -4.69 47.05
CA ASN A 144 -31.99 -5.11 47.74
C ASN A 144 -32.34 -4.13 48.88
N ASP A 145 -33.45 -4.40 49.58
CA ASP A 145 -33.91 -3.60 50.73
C ASP A 145 -32.90 -3.54 51.90
N HIS A 146 -31.90 -4.43 51.91
CA HIS A 146 -30.82 -4.47 52.90
C HIS A 146 -29.54 -3.77 52.39
N ASN A 147 -29.61 -3.08 51.25
CA ASN A 147 -28.50 -2.38 50.61
C ASN A 147 -27.34 -3.30 50.15
N GLU A 148 -27.66 -4.58 49.90
CA GLU A 148 -26.75 -5.59 49.37
C GLU A 148 -26.96 -5.73 47.86
N VAL A 149 -25.88 -5.95 47.10
CA VAL A 149 -25.95 -6.17 45.65
C VAL A 149 -26.76 -7.43 45.34
N CYS A 150 -27.90 -7.24 44.68
CA CYS A 150 -28.88 -8.26 44.34
C CYS A 150 -29.25 -8.28 42.85
N GLY A 151 -28.72 -7.36 42.03
CA GLY A 151 -28.86 -7.35 40.57
C GLY A 151 -27.68 -6.67 39.87
N ARG A 152 -27.64 -6.82 38.54
CA ARG A 152 -26.91 -5.94 37.63
C ARG A 152 -27.88 -5.44 36.55
N ARG A 153 -27.89 -4.13 36.34
CA ARG A 153 -28.58 -3.46 35.25
C ARG A 153 -27.57 -3.06 34.19
N ILE A 154 -27.83 -3.40 32.95
CA ILE A 154 -27.07 -2.95 31.78
C ILE A 154 -27.98 -2.06 30.97
N VAL A 155 -27.60 -0.79 30.78
CA VAL A 155 -28.35 0.16 29.96
C VAL A 155 -27.55 0.47 28.70
N LEU A 156 -28.15 0.23 27.55
CA LEU A 156 -27.63 0.60 26.24
C LEU A 156 -28.32 1.89 25.80
N TYR A 157 -27.54 2.91 25.44
CA TYR A 157 -28.04 4.23 25.02
C TYR A 157 -27.24 4.75 23.82
N ASN A 158 -27.68 5.86 23.23
CA ASN A 158 -27.13 6.37 21.96
C ASN A 158 -27.10 5.28 20.86
N VAL A 159 -28.17 4.49 20.80
CA VAL A 159 -28.24 3.28 19.96
C VAL A 159 -28.48 3.66 18.50
N GLN A 160 -27.54 3.31 17.63
CA GLN A 160 -27.52 3.69 16.20
C GLN A 160 -27.17 2.51 15.31
N TYR A 161 -27.74 2.50 14.10
CA TYR A 161 -27.34 1.58 13.05
C TYR A 161 -26.39 2.22 12.06
N HIS A 162 -25.36 1.46 11.71
CA HIS A 162 -24.55 1.69 10.53
C HIS A 162 -24.82 0.60 9.51
N ASN A 163 -24.64 0.92 8.22
CA ASN A 163 -24.68 -0.13 7.22
C ASN A 163 -23.44 -1.01 7.34
N SER A 164 -23.65 -2.31 7.27
CA SER A 164 -22.60 -3.32 7.27
C SER A 164 -22.62 -4.10 5.95
N PHE A 165 -21.45 -4.56 5.52
CA PHE A 165 -21.34 -5.50 4.40
C PHE A 165 -21.69 -6.94 4.81
N THR A 166 -21.96 -7.20 6.10
CA THR A 166 -22.30 -8.52 6.63
C THR A 166 -23.73 -8.91 6.26
N LYS A 167 -23.90 -10.08 5.63
CA LYS A 167 -25.25 -10.61 5.30
C LYS A 167 -25.94 -11.31 6.47
N ASN A 168 -25.23 -11.54 7.57
CA ASN A 168 -25.75 -12.24 8.73
C ASN A 168 -26.39 -11.25 9.71
N THR A 169 -27.35 -11.75 10.50
CA THR A 169 -27.82 -11.08 11.70
C THR A 169 -26.70 -11.04 12.74
N SER A 170 -26.56 -9.91 13.42
CA SER A 170 -25.65 -9.82 14.58
C SER A 170 -26.46 -10.00 15.85
N SER A 171 -25.95 -10.81 16.77
CA SER A 171 -26.55 -11.00 18.09
C SER A 171 -25.54 -10.70 19.19
N MET A 172 -26.00 -10.12 20.28
CA MET A 172 -25.24 -9.93 21.51
C MET A 172 -25.97 -10.63 22.65
N SER A 173 -25.24 -11.21 23.59
CA SER A 173 -25.87 -11.93 24.70
C SER A 173 -25.19 -11.65 26.04
N TRP A 174 -26.00 -11.50 27.08
CA TRP A 174 -25.56 -11.38 28.46
C TRP A 174 -26.12 -12.55 29.25
N GLY A 175 -25.23 -13.38 29.80
CA GLY A 175 -25.60 -14.62 30.47
C GLY A 175 -25.24 -14.63 31.95
N LYS A 176 -26.00 -15.41 32.72
CA LYS A 176 -25.63 -15.79 34.09
C LYS A 176 -25.69 -17.31 34.29
N PRO A 177 -24.87 -17.88 35.19
CA PRO A 177 -24.99 -19.28 35.59
C PRO A 177 -26.34 -19.57 36.28
N LEU A 178 -26.84 -20.79 36.16
CA LEU A 178 -28.05 -21.26 36.84
C LEU A 178 -27.83 -21.51 38.33
N ASN A 179 -26.63 -21.93 38.73
CA ASN A 179 -26.28 -22.24 40.12
C ASN A 179 -25.88 -21.02 40.96
N ASP A 180 -26.02 -19.80 40.42
CA ASP A 180 -25.69 -18.56 41.11
C ASP A 180 -26.96 -17.98 41.79
N GLU A 181 -26.96 -17.92 43.13
CA GLU A 181 -28.15 -17.58 43.94
C GLU A 181 -28.54 -16.09 43.87
N LYS A 182 -27.65 -15.21 43.42
CA LYS A 182 -27.93 -13.80 43.07
C LYS A 182 -26.88 -13.33 42.05
N PRO A 183 -27.17 -12.38 41.12
CA PRO A 183 -28.24 -11.42 41.22
C PRO A 183 -29.02 -11.18 39.90
N TYR A 184 -30.26 -10.75 40.01
CA TYR A 184 -31.13 -10.31 38.92
C TYR A 184 -30.38 -9.58 37.77
N LEU A 185 -30.49 -10.05 36.52
CA LEU A 185 -29.91 -9.36 35.35
C LEU A 185 -31.03 -8.66 34.59
N GLU A 186 -30.84 -7.37 34.37
CA GLU A 186 -31.75 -6.53 33.61
C GLU A 186 -30.98 -5.85 32.49
N VAL A 187 -31.52 -5.93 31.28
CA VAL A 187 -31.00 -5.22 30.10
C VAL A 187 -32.05 -4.23 29.64
N ILE A 188 -31.68 -2.95 29.60
CA ILE A 188 -32.48 -1.85 29.10
C ILE A 188 -31.81 -1.30 27.85
N VAL A 189 -32.59 -1.03 26.81
CA VAL A 189 -32.15 -0.41 25.56
C VAL A 189 -32.98 0.85 25.35
N GLU A 190 -32.34 2.00 25.53
CA GLU A 190 -32.91 3.33 25.31
C GLU A 190 -32.83 3.66 23.82
N LEU A 191 -33.99 3.77 23.19
CA LEU A 191 -34.14 4.21 21.80
C LEU A 191 -34.60 5.67 21.79
N GLU A 192 -34.47 6.34 20.64
CA GLU A 192 -34.82 7.76 20.51
C GLU A 192 -36.28 8.06 20.91
N ASN A 193 -37.19 7.10 20.67
CA ASN A 193 -38.63 7.27 20.90
C ASN A 193 -39.27 6.15 21.75
N ASP A 194 -38.50 5.19 22.26
CA ASP A 194 -39.03 4.04 23.01
C ASP A 194 -37.94 3.42 23.90
N THR A 195 -38.33 2.54 24.81
CA THR A 195 -37.40 1.77 25.64
C THR A 195 -37.77 0.30 25.58
N LEU A 196 -36.78 -0.54 25.32
CA LEU A 196 -36.90 -1.98 25.46
C LEU A 196 -36.24 -2.43 26.75
N GLN A 197 -36.90 -3.33 27.48
CA GLN A 197 -36.41 -3.84 28.74
C GLN A 197 -36.75 -5.32 28.84
N ILE A 198 -35.78 -6.11 29.30
CA ILE A 198 -35.97 -7.51 29.64
C ILE A 198 -35.11 -7.85 30.84
N SER A 199 -35.68 -8.63 31.76
CA SER A 199 -34.97 -9.19 32.90
C SER A 199 -34.99 -10.71 32.85
N ASN A 200 -34.03 -11.32 33.53
CA ASN A 200 -33.99 -12.77 33.69
C ASN A 200 -34.77 -13.27 34.93
N ALA A 201 -35.36 -12.37 35.72
CA ALA A 201 -36.38 -12.73 36.69
C ALA A 201 -37.77 -12.40 36.12
N GLU A 202 -38.71 -13.31 36.40
CA GLU A 202 -40.15 -13.12 36.19
C GLU A 202 -40.66 -11.78 36.72
#